data_AF-A0A7S1PTL5-F1
#
_entry.id   AF-A0A7S1PTL5-F1
#
_cell.length_a   1.000
_cell.length_b   1.000
_cell.length_c   1.000
_cell.angle_alpha   90.00
_cell.angle_beta   90.00
_cell.angle_gamma   90.00
#
_symmetry.space_group_name_H-M   'P 1'
#
loop_
_entity.id
_entity.type
_entity.pdbx_description
1 polymer ?
#
loop_
_entity_poly.entity_id
_entity_poly.type
_entity_poly.pdbx_seq_one_letter_code
_entity_poly.pdbx_strand_id
1 'polypeptide(L)'
;GFSRSNFVKERRCAEELRDKYEIGELLGTGATAHVYRAVNNRTGQPVAVKVICKRNVTNQQMLKNEIQIHKATDHPNVLRLMETFEDDCSHYLVTELCEGGDLWRHLVCSIDEFSSGQMSEHTAMQLIRQVVNSVMYLHSRGIAHRDLKPENFLFRSVPDKDAQGAGVIKLTDFGVSAYCRGRHRLTRTVGTQRFMAPEIIKNRPYDEKADIFSIGCILHMLLTGHPPKPKDDGSYAVSKIRLQFVSNQARDLVHKLMQENPVDRPSAEELTRLPQLQ
;
A
#
# COMPACT_ATOMS: atom_id res chain seq x y z
N GLY A 1 -18.74 -19.14 -6.37
CA GLY A 1 -18.40 -18.62 -5.04
C GLY A 1 -18.62 -17.12 -5.04
N PHE A 2 -19.40 -16.60 -4.10
CA PHE A 2 -19.87 -15.21 -4.06
C PHE A 2 -18.71 -14.20 -4.23
N SER A 3 -18.70 -13.46 -5.34
CA SER A 3 -17.71 -12.40 -5.59
C SER A 3 -18.20 -11.08 -5.00
N ARG A 4 -17.35 -10.39 -4.23
CA ARG A 4 -17.67 -9.08 -3.65
C ARG A 4 -17.87 -7.97 -4.68
N SER A 5 -17.40 -8.17 -5.91
CA SER A 5 -17.75 -7.31 -7.04
C SER A 5 -19.26 -7.09 -7.16
N ASN A 6 -20.07 -8.05 -6.70
CA ASN A 6 -21.53 -7.98 -6.72
C ASN A 6 -22.15 -7.18 -5.56
N PHE A 7 -21.37 -6.81 -4.54
CA PHE A 7 -21.83 -6.07 -3.35
C PHE A 7 -21.43 -4.59 -3.34
N VAL A 8 -20.37 -4.21 -4.05
CA VAL A 8 -20.04 -2.79 -4.25
C VAL A 8 -21.05 -2.22 -5.24
N LYS A 9 -21.98 -1.41 -4.73
CA LYS A 9 -23.02 -0.81 -5.57
C LYS A 9 -22.38 0.15 -6.56
N GLU A 10 -22.67 -0.07 -7.85
CA GLU A 10 -22.36 0.86 -8.94
C GLU A 10 -23.56 1.76 -9.17
N ARG A 11 -23.35 3.07 -9.12
CA ARG A 11 -24.40 4.07 -9.33
C ARG A 11 -23.98 5.03 -10.44
N ARG A 12 -24.92 5.41 -11.30
CA ARG A 12 -24.64 6.20 -12.52
C ARG A 12 -24.97 7.70 -12.40
N CYS A 13 -25.05 8.22 -11.18
CA CYS A 13 -25.38 9.63 -10.98
C CYS A 13 -24.66 10.24 -9.78
N ALA A 14 -24.04 11.41 -9.97
CA ALA A 14 -23.44 12.21 -8.92
C ALA A 14 -24.47 12.83 -7.97
N GLU A 15 -25.73 12.98 -8.39
CA GLU A 15 -26.82 13.41 -7.51
C GLU A 15 -27.06 12.36 -6.41
N GLU A 16 -27.04 11.07 -6.74
CA GLU A 16 -27.17 10.00 -5.75
C GLU A 16 -26.01 9.97 -4.74
N LEU A 17 -24.81 10.42 -5.15
CA LEU A 17 -23.69 10.59 -4.23
C LEU A 17 -24.02 11.71 -3.23
N ARG A 18 -24.47 12.88 -3.70
CA ARG A 18 -24.80 14.04 -2.86
C ARG A 18 -26.00 13.80 -1.95
N ASP A 19 -26.99 13.03 -2.40
CA ASP A 19 -28.15 12.65 -1.58
C ASP A 19 -27.73 11.75 -0.41
N LYS A 20 -26.73 10.91 -0.63
CA LYS A 20 -26.29 9.91 0.33
C LYS A 20 -25.15 10.37 1.24
N TYR A 21 -24.29 11.26 0.74
CA TYR A 21 -23.09 11.70 1.44
C TYR A 21 -22.98 13.22 1.43
N GLU A 22 -22.80 13.79 2.60
CA GLU A 22 -22.38 15.17 2.78
C GLU A 22 -20.87 15.25 2.58
N ILE A 23 -20.42 15.84 1.47
CA ILE A 23 -19.01 16.02 1.14
C ILE A 23 -18.47 17.22 1.91
N GLY A 24 -17.41 17.00 2.69
CA GLY A 24 -16.73 18.01 3.50
C GLY A 24 -15.39 18.43 2.91
N GLU A 25 -14.39 18.59 3.77
CA GLU A 25 -13.09 19.16 3.43
C GLU A 25 -12.22 18.25 2.54
N LEU A 26 -11.31 18.87 1.80
CA LEU A 26 -10.29 18.18 1.02
C LEU A 26 -9.23 17.59 1.96
N LEU A 27 -9.07 16.26 1.93
CA LEU A 27 -8.06 15.53 2.68
C LEU A 27 -6.73 15.41 1.94
N GLY A 28 -6.77 15.39 0.60
CA GLY A 28 -5.54 15.28 -0.20
C GLY A 28 -5.78 15.38 -1.70
N THR A 29 -4.70 15.71 -2.42
CA THR A 29 -4.68 15.84 -3.88
C THR A 29 -3.62 14.91 -4.46
N GLY A 30 -4.03 14.03 -5.37
CA GLY A 30 -3.15 13.22 -6.20
C GLY A 30 -3.06 13.76 -7.63
N ALA A 31 -2.25 13.13 -8.48
CA ALA A 31 -2.04 13.56 -9.86
C ALA A 31 -3.32 13.60 -10.71
N THR A 32 -4.26 12.69 -10.45
CA THR A 32 -5.51 12.54 -11.24
C THR A 32 -6.77 12.58 -10.38
N ALA A 33 -6.62 12.76 -9.06
CA ALA A 33 -7.71 12.59 -8.11
C ALA A 33 -7.64 13.56 -6.93
N HIS A 34 -8.80 13.91 -6.39
CA HIS A 34 -8.95 14.63 -5.13
C HIS A 34 -9.66 13.72 -4.13
N VAL A 35 -9.26 13.75 -2.87
CA VAL A 35 -9.87 12.94 -1.81
C VAL A 35 -10.51 13.88 -0.80
N TYR A 36 -11.81 13.71 -0.58
CA TYR A 36 -12.59 14.51 0.37
C TYR A 36 -13.02 13.67 1.55
N ARG A 37 -13.12 14.28 2.73
CA ARG A 37 -13.90 13.72 3.84
C ARG A 37 -15.36 13.81 3.46
N ALA A 38 -16.15 12.83 3.88
CA ALA A 38 -17.60 12.92 3.79
C ALA A 38 -18.27 12.17 4.93
N VAL A 39 -19.56 12.40 5.11
CA VAL A 39 -20.38 11.73 6.12
C VAL A 39 -21.57 11.08 5.43
N ASN A 40 -21.86 9.83 5.75
CA ASN A 40 -23.06 9.17 5.26
C ASN A 40 -24.30 9.72 5.97
N ASN A 41 -25.18 10.39 5.22
CA ASN A 41 -26.35 11.13 5.74
C ASN A 41 -27.31 10.25 6.56
N ARG A 42 -27.36 8.94 6.28
CA ARG A 42 -28.26 8.00 6.99
C ARG A 42 -27.67 7.44 8.27
N THR A 43 -26.36 7.28 8.33
CA THR A 43 -25.70 6.52 9.42
C THR A 43 -24.80 7.39 10.28
N GLY A 44 -24.48 8.61 9.85
CA GLY A 44 -23.46 9.46 10.47
C GLY A 44 -22.04 8.93 10.33
N GLN A 45 -21.82 7.82 9.59
CA GLN A 45 -20.51 7.21 9.46
C GLN A 45 -19.58 8.09 8.60
N PRO A 46 -18.37 8.45 9.10
CA PRO A 46 -17.38 9.16 8.30
C PRO A 46 -16.76 8.24 7.25
N VAL A 47 -16.55 8.79 6.05
CA VAL A 47 -15.98 8.12 4.88
C VAL A 47 -15.00 9.03 4.15
N ALA A 48 -14.23 8.47 3.22
CA ALA A 48 -13.44 9.25 2.26
C ALA A 48 -13.99 9.05 0.85
N VAL A 49 -14.03 10.12 0.05
CA VAL A 49 -14.50 10.10 -1.33
C VAL A 49 -13.36 10.52 -2.24
N LYS A 50 -12.80 9.56 -2.99
CA LYS A 50 -11.81 9.82 -4.04
C LYS A 50 -12.54 10.13 -5.34
N VAL A 51 -12.38 11.36 -5.82
CA VAL A 51 -12.95 11.89 -7.08
C VAL A 51 -11.87 11.85 -8.15
N ILE A 52 -12.07 11.05 -9.20
CA ILE A 52 -11.13 10.86 -10.30
C ILE A 52 -11.73 11.46 -11.56
N CYS A 53 -11.13 12.54 -12.06
CA CYS A 53 -11.61 13.22 -13.27
C CYS A 53 -11.23 12.40 -14.51
N LYS A 54 -12.22 11.98 -15.31
CA LYS A 54 -12.03 11.18 -16.53
C LYS A 54 -11.12 11.88 -17.54
N ARG A 55 -11.14 13.22 -17.59
CA ARG A 55 -10.28 14.02 -18.50
C ARG A 55 -8.80 13.99 -18.12
N ASN A 56 -8.49 13.80 -16.84
CA ASN A 56 -7.12 13.75 -16.34
C ASN A 56 -6.51 12.35 -16.45
N VAL A 57 -7.30 11.37 -16.89
CA VAL A 57 -6.90 9.96 -16.96
C VAL A 57 -6.51 9.64 -18.40
N THR A 58 -5.20 9.54 -18.62
CA THR A 58 -4.63 9.17 -19.94
C THR A 58 -4.92 7.74 -20.33
N ASN A 59 -5.16 6.84 -19.38
CA ASN A 59 -5.44 5.43 -19.64
C ASN A 59 -6.68 4.96 -18.89
N GLN A 60 -7.82 4.99 -19.57
CA GLN A 60 -9.11 4.56 -19.03
C GLN A 60 -9.11 3.08 -18.63
N GLN A 61 -8.31 2.23 -19.31
CA GLN A 61 -8.22 0.81 -18.97
C GLN A 61 -7.50 0.57 -17.64
N MET A 62 -6.47 1.38 -17.32
CA MET A 62 -5.81 1.33 -16.01
C MET A 62 -6.78 1.70 -14.90
N LEU A 63 -7.56 2.77 -15.08
CA LEU A 63 -8.54 3.19 -14.08
C LEU A 63 -9.64 2.14 -13.85
N LYS A 64 -10.17 1.56 -14.93
CA LYS A 64 -11.13 0.45 -14.82
C LYS A 64 -10.52 -0.71 -14.06
N ASN A 65 -9.27 -1.06 -14.35
CA ASN A 65 -8.57 -2.13 -13.64
C ASN A 65 -8.33 -1.81 -12.16
N GLU A 66 -7.94 -0.57 -11.80
CA GLU A 66 -7.82 -0.10 -10.41
C GLU A 66 -9.14 -0.32 -9.65
N ILE A 67 -10.25 0.16 -10.21
CA ILE A 67 -11.58 0.04 -9.60
C ILE A 67 -11.98 -1.44 -9.44
N GLN A 68 -11.76 -2.28 -10.46
CA GLN A 68 -12.11 -3.70 -10.41
C GLN A 68 -11.28 -4.48 -9.40
N ILE A 69 -9.97 -4.23 -9.33
CA ILE A 69 -9.09 -4.81 -8.31
C ILE A 69 -9.56 -4.39 -6.92
N HIS A 70 -9.80 -3.09 -6.70
CA HIS A 70 -10.21 -2.59 -5.39
C HIS A 70 -11.55 -3.20 -4.95
N LYS A 71 -12.53 -3.32 -5.86
CA LYS A 71 -13.82 -4.03 -5.63
C LYS A 71 -13.66 -5.50 -5.25
N ALA A 72 -12.64 -6.17 -5.78
CA ALA A 72 -12.36 -7.57 -5.52
C ALA A 72 -11.61 -7.82 -4.19
N THR A 73 -11.25 -6.75 -3.47
CA THR A 73 -10.50 -6.83 -2.21
C THR A 73 -11.37 -6.53 -0.98
N ASP A 74 -11.11 -7.28 0.09
CA ASP A 74 -11.72 -7.16 1.41
C ASP A 74 -10.83 -7.82 2.45
N HIS A 75 -10.04 -7.01 3.15
CA HIS A 75 -9.10 -7.49 4.15
C HIS A 75 -8.91 -6.43 5.24
N PRO A 76 -8.70 -6.80 6.52
CA PRO A 76 -8.50 -5.82 7.59
C PRO A 76 -7.38 -4.81 7.31
N ASN A 77 -6.31 -5.24 6.66
CA ASN A 77 -5.15 -4.41 6.27
C ASN A 77 -5.18 -3.90 4.82
N VAL A 78 -6.34 -3.94 4.16
CA VAL A 78 -6.55 -3.30 2.84
C VAL A 78 -7.67 -2.28 3.00
N LEU A 79 -7.51 -1.10 2.40
CA LEU A 79 -8.50 -0.03 2.47
C LEU A 79 -9.80 -0.52 1.83
N ARG A 80 -10.89 -0.53 2.59
CA ARG A 80 -12.18 -1.03 2.11
C ARG A 80 -12.83 -0.03 1.17
N LEU A 81 -13.05 -0.44 -0.08
CA LEU A 81 -13.99 0.22 -0.99
C LEU A 81 -15.42 -0.16 -0.59
N MET A 82 -16.22 0.85 -0.26
CA MET A 82 -17.60 0.68 0.16
C MET A 82 -18.54 0.75 -1.03
N GLU A 83 -18.45 1.82 -1.82
CA GLU A 83 -19.36 2.12 -2.94
C GLU A 83 -18.62 2.86 -4.06
N THR A 84 -19.15 2.77 -5.29
CA THR A 84 -18.65 3.54 -6.43
C THR A 84 -19.77 4.26 -7.16
N PHE A 85 -19.52 5.50 -7.55
CA PHE A 85 -20.42 6.30 -8.37
C PHE A 85 -19.68 6.75 -9.62
N GLU A 86 -20.42 7.04 -10.68
CA GLU A 86 -19.89 7.52 -11.95
C GLU A 86 -20.88 8.52 -12.55
N ASP A 87 -20.35 9.62 -13.07
CA ASP A 87 -21.07 10.53 -13.97
C ASP A 87 -20.26 10.73 -15.27
N ASP A 88 -20.70 11.63 -16.14
CA ASP A 88 -20.01 11.88 -17.43
C ASP A 88 -18.57 12.39 -17.29
N CYS A 89 -18.24 13.04 -16.17
CA CYS A 89 -16.97 13.70 -15.95
C CYS A 89 -16.02 12.93 -15.03
N SER A 90 -16.54 12.14 -14.09
CA SER A 90 -15.76 11.62 -12.97
C SER A 90 -16.20 10.23 -12.51
N HIS A 91 -15.24 9.51 -11.91
CA HIS A 91 -15.52 8.36 -11.05
C HIS A 91 -15.35 8.77 -9.58
N TYR A 92 -16.20 8.23 -8.71
CA TYR A 92 -16.22 8.48 -7.28
C TYR A 92 -16.06 7.16 -6.55
N LEU A 93 -15.01 7.02 -5.75
CA LEU A 93 -14.75 5.84 -4.95
C LEU A 93 -14.95 6.21 -3.48
N VAL A 94 -15.98 5.64 -2.85
CA VAL A 94 -16.26 5.83 -1.42
C VAL A 94 -15.58 4.73 -0.63
N THR A 95 -14.65 5.09 0.24
CA THR A 95 -13.91 4.15 1.10
C THR A 95 -14.18 4.41 2.58
N GLU A 96 -13.78 3.47 3.43
CA GLU A 96 -13.63 3.81 4.86
C GLU A 96 -12.64 4.98 5.03
N LEU A 97 -12.87 5.80 6.06
CA LEU A 97 -11.96 6.89 6.41
C LEU A 97 -10.80 6.37 7.29
N CYS A 98 -9.57 6.75 6.95
CA CYS A 98 -8.38 6.52 7.76
C CYS A 98 -7.88 7.87 8.28
N GLU A 99 -7.98 8.09 9.59
CA GLU A 99 -7.71 9.39 10.21
C GLU A 99 -6.27 9.53 10.71
N GLY A 100 -5.50 8.44 10.70
CA GLY A 100 -4.14 8.42 11.24
C GLY A 100 -3.06 8.92 10.28
N GLY A 101 -3.39 9.30 9.05
CA GLY A 101 -2.39 9.66 8.03
C GLY A 101 -1.59 8.46 7.51
N ASP A 102 -0.64 8.70 6.62
CA ASP A 102 0.19 7.66 6.00
C ASP A 102 1.44 7.30 6.84
N LEU A 103 1.98 6.10 6.62
CA LEU A 103 3.16 5.60 7.32
C LEU A 103 4.43 6.43 7.05
N TRP A 104 4.53 7.06 5.88
CA TRP A 104 5.65 7.96 5.58
C TRP A 104 5.68 9.17 6.52
N ARG A 105 4.54 9.82 6.75
CA ARG A 105 4.43 10.97 7.66
C ARG A 105 4.87 10.62 9.08
N HIS A 106 4.46 9.46 9.58
CA HIS A 106 4.89 8.97 10.89
C HIS A 106 6.39 8.69 10.97
N LEU A 107 6.98 8.17 9.89
CA LEU A 107 8.43 7.99 9.79
C LEU A 107 9.16 9.32 9.82
N VAL A 108 8.78 10.29 8.98
CA VAL A 108 9.45 11.60 8.91
C VAL A 108 9.35 12.33 10.24
N CYS A 109 8.17 12.38 10.85
CA CYS A 109 7.99 13.02 12.16
C CYS A 109 8.72 12.31 13.32
N SER A 110 9.16 11.06 13.14
CA SER A 110 10.00 10.37 14.14
C SER A 110 11.49 10.70 13.99
N ILE A 111 11.93 11.26 12.86
CA ILE A 111 13.34 11.52 12.51
C ILE A 111 13.80 12.93 12.95
N ASP A 112 13.19 13.54 13.98
CA ASP A 112 13.63 14.86 14.47
C ASP A 112 15.12 14.84 14.88
N GLU A 113 15.88 15.86 14.42
CA GLU A 113 17.36 15.95 14.44
C GLU A 113 18.01 15.81 15.84
N PHE A 114 17.23 15.89 16.90
CA PHE A 114 17.70 15.80 18.29
C PHE A 114 17.18 14.57 19.06
N SER A 115 16.28 13.78 18.46
CA SER A 115 15.80 12.54 19.04
C SER A 115 16.45 11.37 18.31
N SER A 116 16.95 10.39 19.06
CA SER A 116 17.32 9.06 18.55
C SER A 116 16.09 8.25 18.08
N GLY A 117 15.08 8.92 17.49
CA GLY A 117 13.73 8.48 17.18
C GLY A 117 13.62 7.45 16.06
N GLN A 118 14.45 6.42 16.13
CA GLN A 118 14.18 5.19 15.41
C GLN A 118 12.94 4.54 16.01
N MET A 119 11.97 4.21 15.16
CA MET A 119 10.88 3.35 15.56
C MET A 119 11.45 2.06 16.14
N SER A 120 10.91 1.63 17.29
CA SER A 120 11.39 0.42 17.94
C SER A 120 11.30 -0.77 16.99
N GLU A 121 12.27 -1.67 17.04
CA GLU A 121 12.28 -2.87 16.20
C GLU A 121 10.98 -3.68 16.37
N HIS A 122 10.46 -3.76 17.60
CA HIS A 122 9.19 -4.38 17.91
C HIS A 122 8.03 -3.74 17.14
N THR A 123 7.89 -2.42 17.18
CA THR A 123 6.87 -1.68 16.41
C THR A 123 7.05 -1.88 14.90
N ALA A 124 8.29 -1.85 14.41
CA ALA A 124 8.59 -2.07 13.00
C ALA A 124 8.14 -3.48 12.54
N MET A 125 8.39 -4.52 13.33
CA MET A 125 7.94 -5.89 13.03
C MET A 125 6.41 -6.00 13.06
N GLN A 126 5.74 -5.36 14.02
CA GLN A 126 4.28 -5.31 14.07
C GLN A 126 3.66 -4.68 12.82
N LEU A 127 4.26 -3.61 12.29
CA LEU A 127 3.83 -2.98 11.04
C LEU A 127 4.12 -3.89 9.84
N ILE A 128 5.31 -4.46 9.74
CA ILE A 128 5.67 -5.36 8.64
C ILE A 128 4.78 -6.59 8.61
N ARG A 129 4.37 -7.13 9.76
CA ARG A 129 3.38 -8.21 9.82
C ARG A 129 2.06 -7.80 9.15
N GLN A 130 1.58 -6.58 9.39
CA GLN A 130 0.38 -6.07 8.73
C GLN A 130 0.57 -5.84 7.22
N VAL A 131 1.74 -5.36 6.80
CA VAL A 131 2.13 -5.24 5.39
C VAL A 131 2.12 -6.61 4.71
N VAL A 132 2.77 -7.61 5.33
CA VAL A 132 2.84 -8.97 4.79
C VAL A 132 1.44 -9.58 4.71
N ASN A 133 0.57 -9.36 5.69
CA ASN A 133 -0.80 -9.86 5.67
C ASN A 133 -1.63 -9.27 4.51
N SER A 134 -1.53 -7.97 4.25
CA SER A 134 -2.22 -7.35 3.10
C SER A 134 -1.68 -7.86 1.76
N VAL A 135 -0.36 -8.03 1.64
CA VAL A 135 0.27 -8.51 0.40
C VAL A 135 -0.02 -9.99 0.15
N MET A 136 0.04 -10.84 1.18
CA MET A 136 -0.37 -12.25 1.11
C MET A 136 -1.82 -12.38 0.63
N TYR A 137 -2.71 -11.53 1.16
CA TYR A 137 -4.11 -11.48 0.72
C TYR A 137 -4.25 -11.16 -0.78
N LEU A 138 -3.46 -10.22 -1.30
CA LEU A 138 -3.46 -9.89 -2.74
C LEU A 138 -2.86 -11.01 -3.58
N HIS A 139 -1.70 -11.55 -3.17
CA HIS A 139 -0.98 -12.60 -3.88
C HIS A 139 -1.81 -13.88 -3.99
N SER A 140 -2.55 -14.26 -2.94
CA SER A 140 -3.49 -15.40 -2.97
C SER A 140 -4.64 -15.24 -3.98
N ARG A 141 -4.91 -14.02 -4.46
CA ARG A 141 -5.88 -13.72 -5.54
C ARG A 141 -5.22 -13.54 -6.91
N GLY A 142 -3.90 -13.73 -6.96
CA GLY A 142 -3.06 -13.50 -8.13
C GLY A 142 -3.00 -12.02 -8.49
N ILE A 143 -2.92 -11.12 -7.50
CA ILE A 143 -2.79 -9.67 -7.70
C ILE A 143 -1.41 -9.26 -7.18
N ALA A 144 -0.60 -8.63 -8.04
CA ALA A 144 0.62 -7.94 -7.63
C ALA A 144 0.31 -6.44 -7.45
N HIS A 145 0.74 -5.85 -6.34
CA HIS A 145 0.45 -4.45 -6.02
C HIS A 145 1.30 -3.48 -6.86
N ARG A 146 2.62 -3.73 -6.92
CA ARG A 146 3.64 -3.05 -7.73
C ARG A 146 4.02 -1.61 -7.34
N ASP A 147 3.35 -1.01 -6.37
CA ASP A 147 3.77 0.28 -5.79
C ASP A 147 3.69 0.27 -4.26
N LEU A 148 4.30 -0.74 -3.62
CA LEU A 148 4.39 -0.76 -2.17
C LEU A 148 5.43 0.24 -1.68
N LYS A 149 4.97 1.19 -0.86
CA LYS A 149 5.78 2.25 -0.24
C LYS A 149 5.06 2.76 1.01
N PRO A 150 5.74 3.39 1.97
CA PRO A 150 5.11 3.87 3.21
C PRO A 150 3.91 4.81 2.99
N GLU A 151 3.93 5.62 1.93
CA GLU A 151 2.83 6.54 1.57
C GLU A 151 1.52 5.79 1.25
N ASN A 152 1.60 4.52 0.82
CA ASN A 152 0.44 3.70 0.46
C ASN A 152 -0.09 2.86 1.65
N PHE A 153 0.39 3.10 2.87
CA PHE A 153 -0.15 2.49 4.09
C PHE A 153 -0.74 3.56 5.00
N LEU A 154 -2.06 3.61 5.10
CA LEU A 154 -2.77 4.56 5.94
C LEU A 154 -3.07 3.97 7.31
N PHE A 155 -2.84 4.74 8.37
CA PHE A 155 -3.30 4.39 9.70
C PHE A 155 -4.81 4.63 9.84
N ARG A 156 -5.54 3.62 10.29
CA ARG A 156 -6.99 3.70 10.51
C ARG A 156 -7.36 4.85 11.45
N SER A 157 -6.59 5.04 12.51
CA SER A 157 -6.75 6.08 13.52
C SER A 157 -5.37 6.61 13.89
N VAL A 158 -5.30 7.81 14.47
CA VAL A 158 -4.04 8.39 14.94
C VAL A 158 -3.39 7.40 15.93
N PRO A 159 -2.17 6.93 15.68
CA PRO A 159 -1.46 6.05 16.59
C PRO A 159 -1.28 6.73 17.95
N ASP A 160 -1.69 6.04 19.00
CA ASP A 160 -1.40 6.46 20.37
C ASP A 160 0.07 6.14 20.68
N LYS A 161 0.84 7.17 21.04
CA LYS A 161 2.27 7.05 21.34
C LYS A 161 2.54 6.25 22.62
N ASP A 162 1.56 6.21 23.52
CA ASP A 162 1.66 5.52 24.79
C ASP A 162 1.09 4.09 24.72
N ALA A 163 0.44 3.73 23.60
CA ALA A 163 -0.07 2.39 23.38
C ALA A 163 1.05 1.41 22.98
N GLN A 164 0.97 0.18 23.50
CA GLN A 164 1.92 -0.89 23.21
C GLN A 164 1.86 -1.44 21.77
N GLY A 165 0.90 -0.98 20.97
CA GLY A 165 0.65 -1.49 19.61
C GLY A 165 0.95 -0.46 18.54
N ALA A 166 1.47 -0.92 17.40
CA ALA A 166 1.81 -0.07 16.26
C ALA A 166 0.62 0.61 15.54
N GLY A 167 -0.64 0.43 15.99
CA GLY A 167 -1.83 0.87 15.26
C GLY A 167 -2.17 -0.01 14.05
N VAL A 168 -3.38 0.16 13.51
CA VAL A 168 -3.84 -0.63 12.35
C VAL A 168 -3.56 0.13 11.05
N ILE A 169 -2.80 -0.48 10.14
CA ILE A 169 -2.52 0.07 8.80
C ILE A 169 -3.37 -0.60 7.72
N LYS A 170 -3.67 0.18 6.68
CA LYS A 170 -4.46 -0.22 5.51
C LYS A 170 -3.73 0.15 4.23
N LEU A 171 -3.44 -0.87 3.42
CA LEU A 171 -2.89 -0.71 2.08
C LEU A 171 -3.91 -0.03 1.16
N THR A 172 -3.47 0.98 0.43
CA THR A 172 -4.25 1.75 -0.55
C THR A 172 -3.50 1.86 -1.89
N ASP A 173 -4.15 2.50 -2.86
CA ASP A 173 -3.64 2.82 -4.19
C ASP A 173 -3.32 1.63 -5.12
N PHE A 174 -4.36 1.14 -5.78
CA PHE A 174 -4.28 0.06 -6.76
C PHE A 174 -4.02 0.55 -8.20
N GLY A 175 -3.64 1.81 -8.40
CA GLY A 175 -3.57 2.45 -9.72
C GLY A 175 -2.64 1.75 -10.72
N VAL A 176 -1.62 1.05 -10.21
CA VAL A 176 -0.71 0.23 -11.01
C VAL A 176 -0.75 -1.26 -10.66
N SER A 177 -1.71 -1.73 -9.86
CA SER A 177 -1.83 -3.16 -9.57
C SER A 177 -2.26 -3.96 -10.80
N ALA A 178 -1.91 -5.24 -10.86
CA ALA A 178 -2.29 -6.11 -11.98
C ALA A 178 -2.43 -7.57 -11.55
N TYR A 179 -3.22 -8.32 -12.31
CA TYR A 179 -3.28 -9.76 -12.14
C TYR A 179 -2.00 -10.43 -12.64
N CYS A 180 -1.36 -11.20 -11.77
CA CYS A 180 -0.20 -12.06 -12.03
C CYS A 180 -0.58 -13.48 -11.63
N ARG A 181 -0.85 -14.35 -12.61
CA ARG A 181 -1.31 -15.73 -12.36
C ARG A 181 -0.48 -16.73 -13.17
N GLY A 182 -0.06 -17.81 -12.50
CA GLY A 182 0.62 -18.93 -13.12
C GLY A 182 1.91 -18.53 -13.85
N ARG A 183 1.97 -18.76 -15.16
CA ARG A 183 3.13 -18.45 -16.00
C ARG A 183 3.11 -17.03 -16.59
N HIS A 184 2.04 -16.28 -16.40
CA HIS A 184 2.00 -14.89 -16.88
C HIS A 184 3.02 -14.05 -16.10
N ARG A 185 3.78 -13.25 -16.83
CA ARG A 185 4.75 -12.29 -16.26
C ARG A 185 4.34 -10.89 -16.64
N LEU A 186 4.57 -9.96 -15.72
CA LEU A 186 4.36 -8.54 -15.90
C LEU A 186 5.63 -7.95 -16.54
N THR A 187 5.47 -7.05 -17.50
CA THR A 187 6.60 -6.50 -18.29
C THR A 187 6.72 -4.99 -18.19
N ARG A 188 5.66 -4.32 -17.71
CA ARG A 188 5.63 -2.86 -17.64
C ARG A 188 6.37 -2.37 -16.40
N THR A 189 7.29 -1.44 -16.59
CA THR A 189 7.98 -0.71 -15.52
C THR A 189 7.04 0.31 -14.89
N VAL A 190 6.65 0.06 -13.64
CA VAL A 190 5.73 0.90 -12.84
C VAL A 190 6.15 0.84 -11.38
N GLY A 191 5.66 1.81 -10.60
CA GLY A 191 5.95 1.94 -9.18
C GLY A 191 7.01 2.99 -8.90
N THR A 192 7.25 3.22 -7.62
CA THR A 192 8.16 4.25 -7.14
C THR A 192 9.59 3.72 -7.14
N GLN A 193 10.47 4.30 -7.97
CA GLN A 193 11.83 3.79 -8.26
C GLN A 193 12.63 3.38 -7.02
N ARG A 194 12.49 4.12 -5.92
CA ARG A 194 13.19 3.84 -4.65
C ARG A 194 12.80 2.50 -4.00
N PHE A 195 11.59 2.01 -4.23
CA PHE A 195 11.08 0.75 -3.66
C PHE A 195 10.95 -0.36 -4.72
N MET A 196 11.42 -0.12 -5.93
CA MET A 196 11.23 -0.98 -7.09
C MET A 196 12.22 -2.14 -7.10
N ALA A 197 11.75 -3.36 -7.36
CA ALA A 197 12.64 -4.52 -7.43
C ALA A 197 13.67 -4.41 -8.59
N PRO A 198 14.89 -4.95 -8.46
CA PRO A 198 15.95 -4.86 -9.47
C PRO A 198 15.52 -5.30 -10.87
N GLU A 199 14.72 -6.37 -10.97
CA GLU A 199 14.21 -6.89 -12.23
C GLU A 199 13.30 -5.89 -12.96
N ILE A 200 12.54 -5.06 -12.23
CA ILE A 200 11.70 -4.02 -12.82
C ILE A 200 12.58 -2.86 -13.31
N ILE A 201 13.57 -2.43 -12.52
CA ILE A 201 14.53 -1.38 -12.92
C ILE A 201 15.28 -1.80 -14.19
N LYS A 202 15.63 -3.10 -14.29
CA LYS A 202 16.31 -3.71 -15.44
C LYS A 202 15.37 -4.04 -16.61
N ASN A 203 14.10 -3.61 -16.57
CA ASN A 203 13.06 -3.87 -17.58
C ASN A 203 12.90 -5.37 -17.94
N ARG A 204 13.06 -6.26 -16.95
CA ARG A 204 12.87 -7.71 -17.12
C ARG A 204 11.45 -8.10 -16.75
N PRO A 205 10.90 -9.19 -17.33
CA PRO A 205 9.63 -9.74 -16.89
C PRO A 205 9.69 -10.16 -15.41
N TYR A 206 8.65 -9.85 -14.65
CA TYR A 206 8.58 -10.08 -13.21
C TYR A 206 7.21 -10.63 -12.78
N ASP A 207 7.11 -11.03 -11.53
CA ASP A 207 5.88 -11.54 -10.90
C ASP A 207 5.63 -10.83 -9.56
N GLU A 208 4.73 -11.37 -8.74
CA GLU A 208 4.39 -10.80 -7.45
C GLU A 208 5.55 -10.77 -6.44
N LYS A 209 6.67 -11.47 -6.67
CA LYS A 209 7.88 -11.38 -5.82
C LYS A 209 8.55 -10.01 -5.88
N ALA A 210 8.19 -9.15 -6.83
CA ALA A 210 8.60 -7.75 -6.81
C ALA A 210 8.06 -7.02 -5.57
N ASP A 211 6.84 -7.33 -5.13
CA ASP A 211 6.24 -6.75 -3.92
C ASP A 211 7.06 -7.14 -2.67
N ILE A 212 7.56 -8.37 -2.62
CA ILE A 212 8.39 -8.87 -1.50
C ILE A 212 9.67 -8.05 -1.34
N PHE A 213 10.28 -7.65 -2.45
CA PHE A 213 11.43 -6.76 -2.43
C PHE A 213 11.07 -5.39 -1.85
N SER A 214 9.94 -4.81 -2.29
CA SER A 214 9.44 -3.54 -1.77
C SER A 214 9.14 -3.59 -0.25
N ILE A 215 8.63 -4.73 0.27
CA ILE A 215 8.50 -4.95 1.72
C ILE A 215 9.86 -4.87 2.41
N GLY A 216 10.90 -5.46 1.82
CA GLY A 216 12.28 -5.36 2.32
C GLY A 216 12.79 -3.92 2.38
N CYS A 217 12.51 -3.12 1.35
CA CYS A 217 12.82 -1.69 1.34
C CYS A 217 12.08 -0.92 2.45
N ILE A 218 10.79 -1.21 2.65
CA ILE A 218 9.99 -0.62 3.74
C ILE A 218 10.60 -1.02 5.08
N LEU A 219 10.85 -2.30 5.33
CA LEU A 219 11.43 -2.78 6.58
C LEU A 219 12.78 -2.12 6.88
N HIS A 220 13.67 -2.05 5.89
CA HIS A 220 14.95 -1.34 6.03
C HIS A 220 14.72 0.12 6.45
N MET A 221 13.74 0.79 5.85
CA MET A 221 13.42 2.17 6.19
C MET A 221 12.85 2.32 7.60
N LEU A 222 11.96 1.41 8.03
CA LEU A 222 11.42 1.42 9.40
C LEU A 222 12.53 1.27 10.45
N LEU A 223 13.51 0.40 10.17
CA LEU A 223 14.61 0.08 11.09
C LEU A 223 15.70 1.15 11.14
N THR A 224 15.96 1.83 10.02
CA THR A 224 17.12 2.73 9.89
C THR A 224 16.76 4.20 9.75
N GLY A 225 15.48 4.53 9.57
CA GLY A 225 14.99 5.86 9.19
C GLY A 225 15.28 6.24 7.74
N HIS A 226 15.96 5.38 6.97
CA HIS A 226 16.36 5.70 5.60
C HIS A 226 16.01 4.60 4.61
N PRO A 227 15.49 4.95 3.43
CA PRO A 227 15.30 3.97 2.37
C PRO A 227 16.66 3.44 1.88
N PRO A 228 16.72 2.17 1.42
CA PRO A 228 17.93 1.67 0.77
C PRO A 228 18.16 2.44 -0.53
N LYS A 229 19.44 2.67 -0.88
CA LYS A 229 19.79 3.44 -2.08
C LYS A 229 19.95 2.50 -3.28
N PRO A 230 19.21 2.70 -4.39
CA PRO A 230 19.52 2.01 -5.63
C PRO A 230 20.88 2.48 -6.15
N LYS A 231 21.63 1.56 -6.76
CA LYS A 231 22.87 1.83 -7.49
C LYS A 231 22.58 1.90 -8.99
N ASP A 232 23.54 2.40 -9.75
CA ASP A 232 23.42 2.57 -11.21
C ASP A 232 23.20 1.26 -11.97
N ASP A 233 23.66 0.13 -11.40
CA ASP A 233 23.47 -1.21 -11.95
C ASP A 233 22.10 -1.84 -11.59
N GLY A 234 21.22 -1.11 -10.93
CA GLY A 234 19.92 -1.57 -10.45
C GLY A 234 19.96 -2.45 -9.19
N SER A 235 21.15 -2.69 -8.61
CA SER A 235 21.28 -3.31 -7.29
C SER A 235 21.00 -2.30 -6.18
N TYR A 236 20.83 -2.76 -4.95
CA TYR A 236 20.59 -1.90 -3.79
C TYR A 236 21.77 -1.91 -2.84
N ALA A 237 22.19 -0.71 -2.41
CA ALA A 237 23.11 -0.53 -1.30
C ALA A 237 22.34 -0.57 0.02
N VAL A 238 22.35 -1.74 0.68
CA VAL A 238 21.88 -1.90 2.06
C VAL A 238 22.99 -1.45 3.01
N SER A 239 22.70 -0.46 3.85
CA SER A 239 23.72 0.13 4.73
C SER A 239 24.03 -0.79 5.92
N LYS A 240 25.18 -1.47 5.86
CA LYS A 240 25.69 -2.28 6.98
C LYS A 240 25.88 -1.47 8.25
N ILE A 241 26.36 -0.23 8.12
CA ILE A 241 26.62 0.67 9.25
C ILE A 241 25.31 1.04 9.96
N ARG A 242 24.23 1.32 9.22
CA ARG A 242 22.95 1.69 9.84
C ARG A 242 22.25 0.50 10.49
N LEU A 243 22.46 -0.71 9.95
CA LEU A 243 21.92 -1.94 10.50
C LEU A 243 22.77 -2.52 11.64
N GLN A 244 23.88 -1.89 12.04
CA GLN A 244 24.77 -2.42 13.08
C GLN A 244 24.11 -2.47 14.47
N PHE A 245 23.12 -1.61 14.70
CA PHE A 245 22.36 -1.52 15.95
C PHE A 245 21.02 -2.28 15.93
N VAL A 246 20.71 -2.94 14.81
CA VAL A 246 19.50 -3.75 14.62
C VAL A 246 19.82 -5.21 14.96
N SER A 247 18.84 -5.97 15.46
CA SER A 247 19.05 -7.39 15.74
C SER A 247 19.48 -8.17 14.49
N ASN A 248 20.23 -9.26 14.69
CA ASN A 248 20.59 -10.17 13.59
C ASN A 248 19.33 -10.70 12.90
N GLN A 249 18.29 -10.98 13.67
CA GLN A 249 17.04 -11.53 13.17
C GLN A 249 16.33 -10.58 12.18
N ALA A 250 16.26 -9.29 12.50
CA ALA A 250 15.68 -8.27 11.63
C ALA A 250 16.59 -7.97 10.42
N ARG A 251 17.92 -7.97 10.61
CA ARG A 251 18.88 -7.82 9.51
C ARG A 251 18.78 -8.96 8.50
N ASP A 252 18.68 -10.20 8.98
CA ASP A 252 18.52 -11.40 8.15
C ASP A 252 17.21 -11.36 7.36
N LEU A 253 16.13 -10.86 7.98
CA LEU A 253 14.86 -10.66 7.29
C LEU A 253 15.00 -9.62 6.16
N VAL A 254 15.62 -8.47 6.40
CA VAL A 254 15.89 -7.46 5.35
C VAL A 254 16.67 -8.10 4.19
N HIS A 255 17.75 -8.83 4.48
CA HIS A 255 18.54 -9.49 3.45
C HIS A 255 17.74 -10.54 2.67
N LYS A 256 16.92 -11.34 3.36
CA LYS A 256 16.08 -12.37 2.74
C LYS A 256 15.02 -11.77 1.81
N LEU A 257 14.44 -10.63 2.15
CA LEU A 257 13.44 -9.94 1.33
C LEU A 257 14.06 -9.24 0.11
N MET A 258 15.27 -8.68 0.28
CA MET A 258 15.94 -7.86 -0.74
C MET A 258 16.94 -8.65 -1.61
N GLN A 259 16.69 -9.94 -1.85
CA GLN A 259 17.50 -10.73 -2.78
C GLN A 259 17.38 -10.18 -4.21
N GLU A 260 18.49 -10.11 -4.94
CA GLU A 260 18.48 -9.61 -6.32
C GLU A 260 17.64 -10.52 -7.23
N ASN A 261 17.79 -11.83 -7.07
CA ASN A 261 17.07 -12.82 -7.84
C ASN A 261 15.70 -13.13 -7.18
N PRO A 262 14.56 -12.95 -7.89
CA PRO A 262 13.22 -13.10 -7.31
C PRO A 262 12.91 -14.50 -6.77
N VAL A 263 13.54 -15.55 -7.33
CA VAL A 263 13.31 -16.93 -6.86
C VAL A 263 13.89 -17.19 -5.47
N ASP A 264 14.90 -16.42 -5.06
CA ASP A 264 15.54 -16.53 -3.75
C ASP A 264 14.77 -15.77 -2.67
N ARG A 265 13.76 -14.96 -3.07
CA ARG A 265 12.84 -14.29 -2.14
C ARG A 265 11.75 -15.27 -1.69
N PRO A 266 11.34 -15.24 -0.41
CA PRO A 266 10.17 -15.99 0.03
C PRO A 266 8.89 -15.46 -0.65
N SER A 267 7.86 -16.27 -0.71
CA SER A 267 6.49 -15.84 -0.99
C SER A 267 5.90 -15.10 0.21
N ALA A 268 4.85 -14.30 -0.03
CA ALA A 268 4.13 -13.64 1.06
C ALA A 268 3.52 -14.65 2.05
N GLU A 269 3.12 -15.83 1.59
CA GLU A 269 2.63 -16.92 2.45
C GLU A 269 3.73 -17.52 3.33
N GLU A 270 4.95 -17.71 2.80
CA GLU A 270 6.07 -18.17 3.62
C GLU A 270 6.47 -17.13 4.68
N LEU A 271 6.32 -15.84 4.36
CA LEU A 271 6.61 -14.76 5.32
C LEU A 271 5.69 -14.77 6.54
N THR A 272 4.40 -15.06 6.39
CA THR A 272 3.47 -15.12 7.53
C THR A 272 3.80 -16.24 8.52
N ARG A 273 4.62 -17.22 8.10
CA ARG A 273 5.04 -18.36 8.93
C ARG A 273 6.39 -18.14 9.60
N LEU A 274 7.08 -17.04 9.31
CA LEU A 274 8.37 -16.73 9.93
C LEU A 274 8.19 -16.35 11.40
N PRO A 275 8.98 -16.94 12.33
CA PRO A 275 8.90 -16.57 13.76
C PRO A 275 9.11 -15.08 14.03
N GLN A 276 9.87 -14.39 13.18
CA GLN A 276 10.05 -12.94 13.16
C GLN A 276 8.75 -12.14 13.10
N LEU A 277 7.73 -12.73 12.48
CA LEU A 277 6.48 -12.08 12.11
C LEU A 277 5.26 -12.76 12.76
N GLN A 278 5.47 -13.62 13.76
CA GLN A 278 4.42 -14.18 14.61
C GLN A 278 4.28 -13.33 15.87
#